data_AF-A0A662F3S0-F1
#
_entry.id   AF-A0A662F3S0-F1
#
_cell.length_a   1.000
_cell.length_b   1.000
_cell.length_c   1.000
_cell.angle_alpha   90.00
_cell.angle_beta   90.00
_cell.angle_gamma   90.00
#
_symmetry.space_group_name_H-M   'P 1'
#
loop_
_entity.id
_entity.type
_entity.pdbx_description
1 polymer ?
#
loop_
_entity_poly.entity_id
_entity_poly.type
_entity_poly.pdbx_seq_one_letter_code
_entity_poly.pdbx_strand_id
1 'polypeptide(L)'
;MKYLKGGVNYIRLYAAEILIIILILLNIFDFLELLPAEVSYIKKIISYTALFYLLYKISITKIFFNNENKNLDFLMIFTYFLFAFYKFIGSIGKLTLKITPYIVEQVPLGVKAAVQYIPSTVSPTNLSYVISTNVTNLISITNPSIFIKVTNGIESAVLLLKARTATLNYFFFLILKYAQVYEKVLFIIAGISMIALAFYIVKHLPAKKPSLVYSITKNMKSFPKFCVVYAILVGFYIIIANQALEWLTIGIDAPLLMTGIFFFAYLIWKHKERFRAKNILFKLGSWGDAFYEKFLELFKDKKTLPLAFSGILILFMIVDVGLFVLPYTIGYDRGPDKAPILIDTLYYEKLNPEQHQPISNLIINDAKSAEPLYKKILSPILYILNITGLFFLMVIPAVIWGVIYKRKHFIVPRKLVILFFVSVTTFFTIPAFAIRQILAKNLVGVDIISHTIINQNLLLPLLYIVIAIVVGYYLTKHFYNAAIVIMTALSTLFFTYYVFIYFMSILDYNLSAITATLLTNPFITFYFILFFLIYAVFYVTGYLSFIYEAFIKR
;
A
#
# COMPACT_ATOMS: atom_id res chain seq x y z
N MET A 1 -30.51 35.28 -0.77
CA MET A 1 -29.13 34.82 -1.09
C MET A 1 -28.39 34.10 0.06
N LYS A 2 -28.52 34.51 1.33
CA LYS A 2 -27.88 33.86 2.50
C LYS A 2 -28.36 32.40 2.74
N TYR A 3 -29.65 32.13 2.52
CA TYR A 3 -30.23 30.78 2.64
C TYR A 3 -29.77 29.79 1.55
N LEU A 4 -29.52 30.26 0.32
CA LEU A 4 -28.99 29.42 -0.76
C LEU A 4 -27.53 28.99 -0.52
N LYS A 5 -26.71 29.83 0.13
CA LYS A 5 -25.34 29.45 0.54
C LYS A 5 -25.33 28.36 1.62
N GLY A 6 -26.35 28.32 2.48
CA GLY A 6 -26.52 27.23 3.45
C GLY A 6 -26.80 25.89 2.76
N GLY A 7 -27.76 25.86 1.84
CA GLY A 7 -28.14 24.63 1.11
C GLY A 7 -26.99 23.98 0.34
N VAL A 8 -26.16 24.77 -0.34
CA VAL A 8 -25.01 24.24 -1.11
C VAL A 8 -23.96 23.58 -0.20
N ASN A 9 -23.74 24.11 1.01
CA ASN A 9 -22.80 23.51 1.96
C ASN A 9 -23.32 22.19 2.54
N TYR A 10 -24.63 22.10 2.80
CA TYR A 10 -25.25 20.84 3.22
C TYR A 10 -25.11 19.76 2.13
N ILE A 11 -25.49 20.06 0.89
CA ILE A 11 -25.39 19.10 -0.22
C ILE A 11 -23.95 18.60 -0.42
N ARG A 12 -22.95 19.48 -0.30
CA ARG A 12 -21.53 19.10 -0.40
C ARG A 12 -21.08 18.15 0.71
N LEU A 13 -21.52 18.36 1.94
CA LEU A 13 -21.20 17.47 3.05
C LEU A 13 -21.79 16.08 2.81
N TYR A 14 -23.06 16.02 2.41
CA TYR A 14 -23.75 14.75 2.12
C TYR A 14 -23.12 14.00 0.96
N ALA A 15 -22.67 14.67 -0.10
CA ALA A 15 -22.03 14.01 -1.23
C ALA A 15 -20.73 13.28 -0.85
N ALA A 16 -19.89 13.91 0.00
CA ALA A 16 -18.66 13.27 0.49
C ALA A 16 -18.97 12.09 1.42
N GLU A 17 -19.95 12.23 2.31
CA GLU A 17 -20.40 11.14 3.20
C GLU A 17 -20.96 9.95 2.38
N ILE A 18 -21.80 10.22 1.38
CA ILE A 18 -22.35 9.19 0.49
C ILE A 18 -21.23 8.47 -0.27
N LEU A 19 -20.26 9.21 -0.80
CA LEU A 19 -19.13 8.62 -1.51
C LEU A 19 -18.30 7.70 -0.60
N ILE A 20 -18.05 8.10 0.64
CA ILE A 20 -17.36 7.27 1.64
C ILE A 20 -18.18 6.02 1.98
N ILE A 21 -19.50 6.15 2.15
CA ILE A 21 -20.38 5.01 2.43
C ILE A 21 -20.37 4.02 1.25
N ILE A 22 -20.45 4.52 0.01
CA ILE A 22 -20.37 3.68 -1.19
C ILE A 22 -19.03 2.95 -1.24
N LEU A 23 -17.92 3.63 -0.97
CA LEU A 23 -16.61 2.99 -0.88
C LEU A 23 -16.57 1.90 0.20
N ILE A 24 -17.10 2.16 1.39
CA ILE A 24 -17.18 1.16 2.46
C ILE A 24 -17.97 -0.07 2.01
N LEU A 25 -19.15 0.13 1.40
CA LEU A 25 -19.99 -0.97 0.91
C LEU A 25 -19.31 -1.77 -0.20
N LEU A 26 -18.68 -1.09 -1.16
CA LEU A 26 -17.94 -1.76 -2.24
C LEU A 26 -16.79 -2.61 -1.67
N ASN A 27 -16.07 -2.13 -0.66
CA ASN A 27 -15.00 -2.93 -0.05
C ASN A 27 -15.51 -4.09 0.80
N ILE A 28 -16.68 -3.95 1.45
CA ILE A 28 -17.33 -5.09 2.11
C ILE A 28 -17.69 -6.15 1.07
N PHE A 29 -18.31 -5.75 -0.05
CA PHE A 29 -18.68 -6.71 -1.09
C PHE A 29 -17.46 -7.34 -1.77
N ASP A 30 -16.39 -6.58 -1.99
CA ASP A 30 -15.13 -7.10 -2.53
C ASP A 30 -14.50 -8.10 -1.57
N PHE A 31 -14.47 -7.77 -0.27
CA PHE A 31 -13.99 -8.66 0.79
C PHE A 31 -14.77 -9.97 0.88
N LEU A 32 -16.07 -9.92 0.61
CA LEU A 32 -16.94 -11.11 0.56
C LEU A 32 -16.86 -11.85 -0.78
N GLU A 33 -16.00 -11.43 -1.71
CA GLU A 33 -15.89 -11.95 -3.09
C GLU A 33 -17.23 -11.88 -3.87
N LEU A 34 -18.10 -10.94 -3.50
CA LEU A 34 -19.42 -10.74 -4.12
C LEU A 34 -19.38 -9.75 -5.29
N LEU A 35 -18.29 -9.00 -5.46
CA LEU A 35 -18.15 -8.04 -6.55
C LEU A 35 -17.69 -8.72 -7.85
N PRO A 36 -18.40 -8.51 -8.97
CA PRO A 36 -17.86 -8.80 -10.30
C PRO A 36 -16.58 -8.01 -10.57
N ALA A 37 -15.70 -8.55 -11.41
CA ALA A 37 -14.41 -7.94 -11.75
C ALA A 37 -14.56 -6.51 -12.31
N GLU A 38 -15.63 -6.24 -13.06
CA GLU A 38 -15.95 -4.93 -13.62
C GLU A 38 -16.30 -3.91 -12.52
N VAL A 39 -17.01 -4.35 -11.48
CA VAL A 39 -17.37 -3.49 -10.34
C VAL A 39 -16.14 -3.24 -9.47
N SER A 40 -15.24 -4.21 -9.32
CA SER A 40 -13.94 -4.02 -8.66
C SER A 40 -13.09 -2.96 -9.39
N TYR A 41 -13.15 -2.90 -10.73
CA TYR A 41 -12.53 -1.83 -11.49
C TYR A 41 -13.16 -0.45 -11.23
N ILE A 42 -14.49 -0.36 -11.24
CA ILE A 42 -15.22 0.88 -10.91
C ILE A 42 -14.87 1.35 -9.50
N LYS A 43 -14.76 0.43 -8.53
CA LYS A 43 -14.34 0.71 -7.16
C LYS A 43 -12.98 1.44 -7.15
N LYS A 44 -11.99 0.95 -7.90
CA LYS A 44 -10.67 1.59 -8.00
C LYS A 44 -10.76 3.02 -8.56
N ILE A 45 -11.58 3.25 -9.59
CA ILE A 45 -11.83 4.60 -10.14
C ILE A 45 -12.45 5.53 -9.09
N ILE A 46 -13.46 5.06 -8.34
CA ILE A 46 -14.09 5.85 -7.28
C ILE A 46 -13.07 6.19 -6.19
N SER A 47 -12.24 5.23 -5.78
CA SER A 47 -11.15 5.43 -4.81
C SER A 47 -10.17 6.51 -5.27
N TYR A 48 -9.68 6.42 -6.50
CA TYR A 48 -8.80 7.44 -7.10
C TYR A 48 -9.47 8.82 -7.17
N THR A 49 -10.76 8.88 -7.51
CA THR A 49 -11.54 10.12 -7.56
C THR A 49 -11.69 10.74 -6.16
N ALA A 50 -11.92 9.90 -5.14
CA ALA A 50 -12.01 10.33 -3.75
C ALA A 50 -10.69 10.96 -3.27
N LEU A 51 -9.56 10.31 -3.59
CA LEU A 51 -8.24 10.81 -3.24
C LEU A 51 -7.90 12.11 -3.99
N PHE A 52 -8.24 12.19 -5.28
CA PHE A 52 -8.09 13.42 -6.06
C PHE A 52 -8.82 14.58 -5.36
N TYR A 53 -10.07 14.35 -4.96
CA TYR A 53 -10.88 15.33 -4.25
C TYR A 53 -10.29 15.70 -2.88
N LEU A 54 -9.79 14.73 -2.12
CA LEU A 54 -9.17 14.94 -0.82
C LEU A 54 -7.91 15.82 -0.94
N LEU A 55 -7.01 15.50 -1.89
CA LEU A 55 -5.82 16.30 -2.16
C LEU A 55 -6.18 17.72 -2.62
N TYR A 56 -7.28 17.88 -3.35
CA TYR A 56 -7.76 19.19 -3.81
C TYR A 56 -8.30 20.05 -2.66
N LYS A 57 -8.94 19.41 -1.67
CA LYS A 57 -9.40 20.11 -0.45
C LYS A 57 -8.24 20.60 0.40
N ILE A 58 -7.21 19.78 0.52
CA ILE A 58 -5.97 20.04 1.25
C ILE A 58 -5.27 21.35 0.82
N SER A 59 -5.34 21.71 -0.47
CA SER A 59 -4.64 22.87 -1.06
C SER A 59 -3.11 22.84 -0.89
N ILE A 60 -2.45 22.17 -1.83
CA ILE A 60 -0.98 22.07 -1.88
C ILE A 60 -0.32 23.45 -1.92
N THR A 61 -0.90 24.41 -2.65
CA THR A 61 -0.43 25.80 -2.69
C THR A 61 -0.51 26.49 -1.33
N LYS A 62 -1.55 26.24 -0.54
CA LYS A 62 -1.64 26.73 0.85
C LYS A 62 -0.55 26.12 1.73
N ILE A 63 -0.24 24.84 1.58
CA ILE A 63 0.82 24.16 2.36
C ILE A 63 2.18 24.80 2.10
N PHE A 64 2.58 24.88 0.83
CA PHE A 64 3.96 25.23 0.47
C PHE A 64 4.22 26.72 0.33
N PHE A 65 3.21 27.50 -0.04
CA PHE A 65 3.34 28.92 -0.36
C PHE A 65 2.54 29.82 0.58
N ASN A 66 1.73 29.24 1.48
CA ASN A 66 0.74 29.97 2.28
C ASN A 66 -0.12 30.91 1.42
N ASN A 67 -0.44 30.48 0.20
CA ASN A 67 -1.21 31.23 -0.78
C ASN A 67 -2.10 30.27 -1.56
N GLU A 68 -3.35 30.14 -1.13
CA GLU A 68 -4.31 29.20 -1.71
C GLU A 68 -4.70 29.60 -3.14
N ASN A 69 -4.43 28.72 -4.10
CA ASN A 69 -4.87 28.85 -5.48
C ASN A 69 -5.41 27.51 -5.98
N LYS A 70 -6.74 27.38 -5.98
CA LYS A 70 -7.43 26.14 -6.32
C LYS A 70 -7.20 25.67 -7.76
N ASN A 71 -7.01 26.57 -8.71
CA ASN A 71 -6.76 26.18 -10.10
C ASN A 71 -5.38 25.53 -10.23
N LEU A 72 -4.37 26.08 -9.54
CA LEU A 72 -3.04 25.47 -9.48
C LEU A 72 -3.04 24.16 -8.70
N ASP A 73 -3.77 24.08 -7.59
CA ASP A 73 -3.94 22.82 -6.85
C ASP A 73 -4.51 21.73 -7.75
N PHE A 74 -5.57 22.03 -8.50
CA PHE A 74 -6.15 21.09 -9.46
C PHE A 74 -5.12 20.63 -10.51
N LEU A 75 -4.38 21.55 -11.12
CA LEU A 75 -3.38 21.20 -12.15
C LEU A 75 -2.22 20.37 -11.59
N MET A 76 -1.76 20.68 -10.37
CA MET A 76 -0.72 19.90 -9.68
C MET A 76 -1.20 18.48 -9.41
N ILE A 77 -2.40 18.33 -8.84
CA ILE A 77 -2.97 17.01 -8.54
C ILE A 77 -3.21 16.22 -9.82
N PHE A 78 -3.76 16.86 -10.86
CA PHE A 78 -3.91 16.22 -12.16
C PHE A 78 -2.57 15.72 -12.70
N THR A 79 -1.51 16.53 -12.61
CA THR A 79 -0.14 16.11 -12.99
C THR A 79 0.35 14.92 -12.16
N TYR A 80 0.09 14.89 -10.85
CA TYR A 80 0.44 13.75 -9.99
C TYR A 80 -0.33 12.48 -10.38
N PHE A 81 -1.60 12.62 -10.73
CA PHE A 81 -2.40 11.50 -11.23
C PHE A 81 -1.88 11.00 -12.57
N LEU A 82 -1.45 11.87 -13.49
CA LEU A 82 -0.79 11.42 -14.73
C LEU A 82 0.48 10.61 -14.44
N PHE A 83 1.29 11.04 -13.46
CA PHE A 83 2.44 10.27 -12.99
C PHE A 83 2.07 8.96 -12.31
N ALA A 84 0.88 8.79 -11.75
CA ALA A 84 0.48 7.54 -11.12
C ALA A 84 -0.30 6.61 -12.07
N PHE A 85 -0.97 7.18 -13.07
CA PHE A 85 -1.87 6.47 -13.97
C PHE A 85 -1.12 5.45 -14.83
N TYR A 86 0.19 5.64 -15.06
CA TYR A 86 0.99 4.63 -15.76
C TYR A 86 1.02 3.29 -14.98
N LYS A 87 1.12 3.34 -13.64
CA LYS A 87 1.07 2.14 -12.79
C LYS A 87 -0.30 1.46 -12.88
N PHE A 88 -1.36 2.26 -12.97
CA PHE A 88 -2.73 1.77 -13.11
C PHE A 88 -2.93 1.02 -14.45
N ILE A 89 -2.47 1.59 -15.56
CA ILE A 89 -2.51 0.93 -16.89
C ILE A 89 -1.74 -0.40 -16.86
N GLY A 90 -0.53 -0.40 -16.27
CA GLY A 90 0.27 -1.61 -16.12
C GLY A 90 -0.41 -2.69 -15.25
N SER A 91 -1.20 -2.30 -14.24
CA SER A 91 -1.98 -3.22 -13.41
C SER A 91 -3.11 -3.89 -14.20
N ILE A 92 -3.85 -3.12 -15.01
CA ILE A 92 -4.90 -3.64 -15.92
C ILE A 92 -4.31 -4.64 -16.93
N GLY A 93 -3.13 -4.31 -17.46
CA GLY A 93 -2.24 -5.18 -18.24
C GLY A 93 -2.22 -6.62 -17.77
N LYS A 94 -1.89 -6.78 -16.49
CA LYS A 94 -1.59 -8.06 -15.86
C LYS A 94 -2.85 -8.84 -15.50
N LEU A 95 -3.93 -8.16 -15.13
CA LEU A 95 -5.19 -8.81 -14.76
C LEU A 95 -5.80 -9.57 -15.95
N THR A 96 -5.74 -8.98 -17.15
CA THR A 96 -6.39 -9.58 -18.33
C THR A 96 -5.62 -10.79 -18.87
N LEU A 97 -4.29 -10.78 -18.78
CA LEU A 97 -3.45 -11.91 -19.21
C LEU A 97 -3.68 -13.19 -18.38
N LYS A 98 -4.21 -13.09 -17.15
CA LYS A 98 -4.56 -14.24 -16.31
C LYS A 98 -5.87 -14.92 -16.69
N ILE A 99 -6.82 -14.18 -17.24
CA ILE A 99 -8.12 -14.74 -17.64
C ILE A 99 -7.93 -15.67 -18.86
N THR A 100 -6.97 -15.37 -19.73
CA THR A 100 -6.69 -16.13 -20.95
C THR A 100 -6.32 -17.60 -20.70
N PRO A 101 -5.35 -17.96 -19.82
CA PRO A 101 -4.99 -19.36 -19.57
C PRO A 101 -6.08 -20.15 -18.84
N TYR A 102 -6.84 -19.53 -17.93
CA TYR A 102 -7.93 -20.22 -17.21
C TYR A 102 -9.02 -20.71 -18.17
N ILE A 103 -9.31 -19.93 -19.22
CA ILE A 103 -10.25 -20.32 -20.27
C ILE A 103 -9.69 -21.47 -21.13
N VAL A 104 -8.38 -21.45 -21.42
CA VAL A 104 -7.71 -22.53 -22.17
C VAL A 104 -7.70 -23.85 -21.39
N GLU A 105 -7.63 -23.80 -20.06
CA GLU A 105 -7.69 -24.99 -19.22
C GLU A 105 -9.06 -25.64 -19.12
N GLN A 106 -10.15 -24.87 -19.25
CA GLN A 106 -11.51 -25.40 -19.25
C GLN A 106 -12.00 -25.87 -20.62
N VAL A 107 -11.18 -25.75 -21.67
CA VAL A 107 -11.52 -26.32 -22.97
C VAL A 107 -11.42 -27.85 -22.88
N PRO A 108 -12.45 -28.61 -23.33
CA PRO A 108 -12.46 -30.07 -23.27
C PRO A 108 -11.17 -30.68 -23.83
N LEU A 109 -10.70 -31.79 -23.22
CA LEU A 109 -9.44 -32.46 -23.55
C LEU A 109 -9.21 -32.68 -25.06
N GLY A 110 -10.28 -32.93 -25.82
CA GLY A 110 -10.22 -33.11 -27.27
C GLY A 110 -9.75 -31.88 -28.07
N VAL A 111 -9.87 -30.67 -27.52
CA VAL A 111 -9.35 -29.43 -28.15
C VAL A 111 -7.93 -29.12 -27.66
N LYS A 112 -7.59 -29.47 -26.41
CA LYS A 112 -6.21 -29.34 -25.90
C LYS A 112 -5.21 -30.17 -26.73
N ALA A 113 -5.62 -31.35 -27.18
CA ALA A 113 -4.82 -32.20 -28.07
C ALA A 113 -4.54 -31.55 -29.45
N ALA A 114 -5.47 -30.75 -29.97
CA ALA A 114 -5.28 -30.03 -31.23
C ALA A 114 -4.37 -28.79 -31.09
N VAL A 115 -4.32 -28.16 -29.90
CA VAL A 115 -3.49 -26.98 -29.63
C VAL A 115 -2.03 -27.35 -29.28
N GLN A 116 -1.78 -28.56 -28.76
CA GLN A 116 -0.43 -29.05 -28.44
C GLN A 116 0.48 -29.28 -29.66
N TYR A 117 -0.05 -29.23 -30.88
CA TYR A 117 0.71 -29.41 -32.13
C TYR A 117 1.15 -28.09 -32.80
N ILE A 118 1.12 -26.96 -32.09
CA ILE A 118 1.67 -25.70 -32.60
C ILE A 118 3.15 -25.62 -32.18
N PRO A 119 4.11 -25.65 -33.12
CA PRO A 119 5.53 -25.54 -32.79
C PRO A 119 5.82 -24.22 -32.08
N SER A 120 6.67 -24.24 -31.06
CA SER A 120 7.05 -23.08 -30.23
C SER A 120 7.81 -21.98 -31.00
N THR A 121 8.01 -22.14 -32.30
CA THR A 121 8.76 -21.21 -33.17
C THR A 121 7.87 -20.29 -34.01
N VAL A 122 6.55 -20.37 -33.89
CA VAL A 122 5.63 -19.55 -34.72
C VAL A 122 5.44 -18.15 -34.11
N SER A 123 5.95 -17.13 -34.80
CA SER A 123 5.71 -15.71 -34.50
C SER A 123 4.22 -15.39 -34.35
N PRO A 124 3.81 -14.52 -33.40
CA PRO A 124 2.41 -14.14 -33.17
C PRO A 124 1.66 -13.65 -34.41
N THR A 125 2.37 -13.15 -35.43
CA THR A 125 1.78 -12.69 -36.69
C THR A 125 1.33 -13.82 -37.63
N ASN A 126 1.80 -15.05 -37.43
CA ASN A 126 1.51 -16.19 -38.32
C ASN A 126 0.46 -17.16 -37.73
N LEU A 127 0.04 -16.95 -36.47
CA LEU A 127 -0.93 -17.82 -35.80
C LEU A 127 -2.32 -17.82 -36.48
N SER A 128 -2.71 -16.70 -37.07
CA SER A 128 -3.97 -16.56 -37.80
C SER A 128 -4.04 -17.37 -39.10
N TYR A 129 -2.89 -17.74 -39.68
CA TYR A 129 -2.83 -18.45 -40.96
C TYR A 129 -2.80 -19.98 -40.81
N VAL A 130 -2.31 -20.52 -39.69
CA VAL A 130 -2.22 -21.97 -39.44
C VAL A 130 -3.57 -22.58 -39.04
N ILE A 131 -4.48 -21.78 -38.47
CA ILE A 131 -5.77 -22.25 -37.99
C ILE A 131 -6.78 -22.45 -39.13
N SER A 132 -6.63 -21.76 -40.27
CA SER A 132 -7.62 -21.79 -41.35
C SER A 132 -7.54 -23.01 -42.27
N THR A 133 -6.44 -23.76 -42.29
CA THR A 133 -6.22 -24.81 -43.31
C THR A 133 -6.46 -26.25 -42.83
N ASN A 134 -6.50 -26.53 -41.52
CA ASN A 134 -6.58 -27.91 -41.01
C ASN A 134 -7.93 -28.31 -40.37
N VAL A 135 -8.93 -27.42 -40.33
CA VAL A 135 -10.20 -27.67 -39.60
C VAL A 135 -11.41 -27.89 -40.52
N THR A 136 -11.24 -27.83 -41.84
CA THR A 136 -12.35 -27.88 -42.81
C THR A 136 -12.96 -29.26 -43.07
N ASN A 137 -12.39 -30.36 -42.56
CA ASN A 137 -12.77 -31.71 -43.01
C ASN A 137 -13.51 -32.63 -42.03
N LEU A 138 -14.01 -32.15 -40.89
CA LEU A 138 -14.82 -33.00 -40.01
C LEU A 138 -16.01 -32.24 -39.44
N ILE A 139 -17.22 -32.65 -39.86
CA ILE A 139 -18.47 -32.84 -39.08
C ILE A 139 -19.69 -32.46 -39.94
N SER A 140 -20.43 -33.48 -40.40
CA SER A 140 -21.84 -33.39 -40.79
C SER A 140 -22.66 -34.26 -39.84
N ILE A 141 -23.55 -33.66 -39.03
CA ILE A 141 -24.59 -34.41 -38.29
C ILE A 141 -25.90 -33.62 -38.30
N THR A 142 -26.95 -34.33 -38.68
CA THR A 142 -28.36 -33.97 -38.81
C THR A 142 -29.13 -34.22 -37.50
N ASN A 143 -29.58 -33.16 -36.80
CA ASN A 143 -30.80 -33.16 -35.98
C ASN A 143 -31.15 -31.73 -35.48
N PRO A 144 -32.43 -31.28 -35.50
CA PRO A 144 -32.76 -29.85 -35.45
C PRO A 144 -33.07 -29.26 -34.05
N SER A 145 -32.60 -29.86 -32.95
CA SER A 145 -32.85 -29.30 -31.60
C SER A 145 -31.67 -29.37 -30.63
N ILE A 146 -30.44 -29.46 -31.14
CA ILE A 146 -29.23 -29.30 -30.34
C ILE A 146 -28.53 -28.01 -30.76
N PHE A 147 -28.28 -27.16 -29.77
CA PHE A 147 -27.40 -25.99 -29.83
C PHE A 147 -26.21 -26.24 -30.77
N ILE A 148 -26.01 -25.31 -31.70
CA ILE A 148 -24.96 -25.35 -32.72
C ILE A 148 -23.59 -25.46 -32.04
N LYS A 149 -23.04 -26.67 -32.09
CA LYS A 149 -21.64 -26.98 -31.81
C LYS A 149 -20.96 -27.10 -33.17
N VAL A 150 -20.33 -26.02 -33.64
CA VAL A 150 -19.44 -26.06 -34.82
C VAL A 150 -18.15 -25.31 -34.49
N THR A 151 -17.10 -26.11 -34.33
CA THR A 151 -15.72 -25.92 -34.78
C THR A 151 -15.32 -24.51 -35.21
N ASN A 152 -15.16 -23.64 -34.23
CA ASN A 152 -14.02 -22.75 -34.05
C ASN A 152 -14.05 -22.33 -32.58
N GLY A 153 -13.54 -23.20 -31.71
CA GLY A 153 -13.64 -23.09 -30.25
C GLY A 153 -13.00 -21.82 -29.66
N ILE A 154 -12.29 -21.04 -30.47
CA ILE A 154 -11.77 -19.72 -30.11
C ILE A 154 -12.83 -18.64 -30.33
N GLU A 155 -13.63 -18.70 -31.39
CA GLU A 155 -14.65 -17.67 -31.66
C GLU A 155 -15.83 -17.75 -30.71
N SER A 156 -16.22 -18.93 -30.22
CA SER A 156 -17.35 -19.11 -29.31
C SER A 156 -17.01 -18.77 -27.84
N ALA A 157 -15.78 -19.05 -27.38
CA ALA A 157 -15.29 -18.55 -26.09
C ALA A 157 -15.06 -17.02 -26.13
N VAL A 158 -14.59 -16.50 -27.27
CA VAL A 158 -14.53 -15.06 -27.54
C VAL A 158 -15.94 -14.46 -27.70
N LEU A 159 -16.94 -15.22 -28.19
CA LEU A 159 -18.33 -14.74 -28.32
C LEU A 159 -19.06 -14.68 -26.97
N LEU A 160 -18.84 -15.66 -26.08
CA LEU A 160 -19.40 -15.63 -24.74
C LEU A 160 -18.82 -14.46 -23.91
N LEU A 161 -17.56 -14.12 -24.14
CA LEU A 161 -16.94 -12.88 -23.61
C LEU A 161 -17.43 -11.61 -24.33
N LYS A 162 -17.64 -11.65 -25.66
CA LYS A 162 -18.18 -10.51 -26.45
C LYS A 162 -19.60 -10.15 -26.03
N ALA A 163 -20.42 -11.11 -25.59
CA ALA A 163 -21.84 -10.91 -25.39
C ALA A 163 -22.19 -10.05 -24.16
N ARG A 164 -21.28 -9.82 -23.20
CA ARG A 164 -21.63 -9.10 -21.96
C ARG A 164 -21.28 -7.62 -21.92
N THR A 165 -20.35 -7.10 -22.73
CA THR A 165 -20.21 -5.66 -23.07
C THR A 165 -19.14 -5.45 -24.16
N ALA A 166 -19.52 -5.49 -25.44
CA ALA A 166 -18.58 -5.34 -26.56
C ALA A 166 -17.73 -4.05 -26.50
N THR A 167 -18.28 -2.97 -25.95
CA THR A 167 -17.61 -1.66 -25.83
C THR A 167 -16.50 -1.65 -24.79
N LEU A 168 -16.73 -2.19 -23.58
CA LEU A 168 -15.71 -2.28 -22.53
C LEU A 168 -14.58 -3.22 -22.93
N ASN A 169 -14.90 -4.35 -23.58
CA ASN A 169 -13.87 -5.28 -24.05
C ASN A 169 -12.94 -4.65 -25.09
N TYR A 170 -13.49 -3.87 -26.02
CA TYR A 170 -12.67 -3.14 -27.00
C TYR A 170 -11.79 -2.08 -26.32
N PHE A 171 -12.34 -1.34 -25.36
CA PHE A 171 -11.58 -0.37 -24.56
C PHE A 171 -10.43 -1.04 -23.80
N PHE A 172 -10.67 -2.14 -23.08
CA PHE A 172 -9.62 -2.89 -22.40
C PHE A 172 -8.60 -3.46 -23.37
N PHE A 173 -9.03 -4.01 -24.51
CA PHE A 173 -8.12 -4.50 -25.54
C PHE A 173 -7.18 -3.39 -26.05
N LEU A 174 -7.70 -2.19 -26.32
CA LEU A 174 -6.87 -1.05 -26.71
C LEU A 174 -5.89 -0.66 -25.60
N ILE A 175 -6.34 -0.59 -24.34
CA ILE A 175 -5.46 -0.32 -23.20
C ILE A 175 -4.32 -1.33 -23.13
N LEU A 176 -4.61 -2.63 -23.27
CA LEU A 176 -3.60 -3.68 -23.20
C LEU A 176 -2.62 -3.62 -24.37
N LYS A 177 -3.13 -3.47 -25.59
CA LYS A 177 -2.33 -3.42 -26.82
C LYS A 177 -1.32 -2.26 -26.79
N TYR A 178 -1.72 -1.13 -26.20
CA TYR A 178 -0.90 0.09 -26.18
C TYR A 178 -0.42 0.46 -24.76
N ALA A 179 -0.47 -0.46 -23.79
CA ALA A 179 -0.19 -0.16 -22.38
C ALA A 179 1.18 0.49 -22.18
N GLN A 180 2.24 -0.09 -22.75
CA GLN A 180 3.61 0.44 -22.67
C GLN A 180 3.75 1.82 -23.31
N VAL A 181 3.04 2.05 -24.41
CA VAL A 181 3.04 3.36 -25.10
C VAL A 181 2.33 4.40 -24.24
N TYR A 182 1.17 4.07 -23.67
CA TYR A 182 0.44 4.97 -22.77
C TYR A 182 1.24 5.29 -21.51
N GLU A 183 1.89 4.28 -20.90
CA GLU A 183 2.76 4.48 -19.73
C GLU A 183 3.86 5.50 -20.04
N LYS A 184 4.58 5.31 -21.14
CA LYS A 184 5.64 6.21 -21.58
C LYS A 184 5.11 7.63 -21.87
N VAL A 185 4.03 7.73 -22.64
CA VAL A 185 3.47 9.03 -23.07
C VAL A 185 2.93 9.81 -21.87
N LEU A 186 2.15 9.17 -21.00
CA LEU A 186 1.59 9.83 -19.81
C LEU A 186 2.69 10.27 -18.84
N PHE A 187 3.73 9.47 -18.65
CA PHE A 187 4.88 9.86 -17.84
C PHE A 187 5.59 11.10 -18.41
N ILE A 188 5.79 11.16 -19.74
CA ILE A 188 6.39 12.32 -20.40
C ILE A 188 5.51 13.56 -20.25
N ILE A 189 4.20 13.45 -20.51
CA ILE A 189 3.25 14.55 -20.35
C ILE A 189 3.25 15.05 -18.90
N ALA A 190 3.24 14.15 -17.92
CA ALA A 190 3.29 14.50 -16.51
C ALA A 190 4.59 15.25 -16.16
N GLY A 191 5.73 14.78 -16.68
CA GLY A 191 7.01 15.43 -16.45
C GLY A 191 7.11 16.83 -17.07
N ILE A 192 6.64 17.00 -18.31
CA ILE A 192 6.61 18.33 -18.94
C ILE A 192 5.67 19.26 -18.18
N SER A 193 4.50 18.76 -17.77
CA SER A 193 3.51 19.52 -16.99
C SER A 193 4.07 19.96 -15.63
N MET A 194 4.83 19.10 -14.95
CA MET A 194 5.48 19.43 -13.67
C MET A 194 6.50 20.56 -13.82
N ILE A 195 7.33 20.52 -14.87
CA ILE A 195 8.31 21.57 -15.18
C ILE A 195 7.58 22.89 -15.48
N ALA A 196 6.55 22.86 -16.32
CA ALA A 196 5.76 24.03 -16.67
C ALA A 196 5.06 24.63 -15.44
N LEU A 197 4.49 23.79 -14.57
CA LEU A 197 3.86 24.22 -13.32
C LEU A 197 4.87 24.88 -12.37
N ALA A 198 6.06 24.29 -12.19
CA ALA A 198 7.09 24.89 -11.37
C ALA A 198 7.49 26.28 -11.89
N PHE A 199 7.64 26.44 -13.21
CA PHE A 199 7.95 27.74 -13.82
C PHE A 199 6.82 28.75 -13.61
N TYR A 200 5.57 28.33 -13.85
CA TYR A 200 4.39 29.17 -13.65
C TYR A 200 4.28 29.65 -12.20
N ILE A 201 4.45 28.73 -11.24
CA ILE A 201 4.39 29.02 -9.81
C ILE A 201 5.45 30.05 -9.41
N VAL A 202 6.69 29.89 -9.87
CA VAL A 202 7.78 30.84 -9.55
C VAL A 202 7.45 32.25 -10.04
N LYS A 203 6.83 32.37 -11.22
CA LYS A 203 6.49 33.63 -11.87
C LYS A 203 5.22 34.29 -11.31
N HIS A 204 4.19 33.49 -11.01
CA HIS A 204 2.84 34.01 -10.74
C HIS A 204 2.34 33.77 -9.31
N LEU A 205 2.99 32.91 -8.52
CA LEU A 205 2.57 32.60 -7.15
C LEU A 205 3.61 33.08 -6.13
N PRO A 206 3.46 34.30 -5.58
CA PRO A 206 4.35 34.77 -4.54
C PRO A 206 4.18 33.91 -3.27
N ALA A 207 5.30 33.44 -2.72
CA ALA A 207 5.32 32.74 -1.44
C ALA A 207 5.10 33.76 -0.30
N LYS A 208 4.11 33.50 0.55
CA LYS A 208 3.79 34.35 1.72
C LYS A 208 4.42 33.76 2.98
N LYS A 209 4.71 34.61 3.98
CA LYS A 209 5.09 34.14 5.32
C LYS A 209 3.86 33.66 6.10
N PRO A 210 3.98 32.66 6.98
CA PRO A 210 5.06 31.66 7.04
C PRO A 210 4.81 30.56 6.00
N SER A 211 5.84 30.18 5.23
CA SER A 211 5.78 29.02 4.32
C SER A 211 7.15 28.40 4.08
N LEU A 212 7.16 27.12 3.73
CA LEU A 212 8.39 26.37 3.44
C LEU A 212 9.16 27.03 2.30
N VAL A 213 8.47 27.33 1.19
CA VAL A 213 9.09 27.90 0.00
C VAL A 213 9.61 29.30 0.28
N TYR A 214 8.87 30.13 1.02
CA TYR A 214 9.35 31.45 1.41
C TYR A 214 10.65 31.36 2.21
N SER A 215 10.71 30.43 3.17
CA SER A 215 11.85 30.27 4.08
C SER A 215 13.13 29.84 3.34
N ILE A 216 12.99 29.02 2.29
CA ILE A 216 14.13 28.54 1.50
C ILE A 216 14.51 29.55 0.40
N THR A 217 13.54 30.20 -0.23
CA THR A 217 13.77 30.95 -1.49
C THR A 217 13.85 32.47 -1.36
N LYS A 218 13.73 33.04 -0.14
CA LYS A 218 13.62 34.49 0.09
C LYS A 218 14.64 35.35 -0.69
N ASN A 219 15.89 34.89 -0.78
CA ASN A 219 16.99 35.63 -1.39
C ASN A 219 17.48 35.02 -2.72
N MET A 220 16.71 34.09 -3.29
CA MET A 220 17.12 33.37 -4.50
C MET A 220 16.67 34.10 -5.77
N LYS A 221 17.54 34.10 -6.79
CA LYS A 221 17.19 34.49 -8.15
C LYS A 221 16.16 33.53 -8.75
N SER A 222 15.54 33.90 -9.88
CA SER A 222 14.46 33.14 -10.50
C SER A 222 14.82 31.68 -10.82
N PHE A 223 16.02 31.40 -11.34
CA PHE A 223 16.40 30.04 -11.73
C PHE A 223 16.66 29.10 -10.52
N PRO A 224 17.50 29.44 -9.52
CA PRO A 224 17.62 28.62 -8.31
C PRO A 224 16.28 28.44 -7.58
N LYS A 225 15.45 29.50 -7.54
CA LYS A 225 14.09 29.43 -6.98
C LYS A 225 13.22 28.42 -7.74
N PHE A 226 13.31 28.39 -9.07
CA PHE A 226 12.66 27.38 -9.89
C PHE A 226 13.12 25.96 -9.56
N CYS A 227 14.42 25.71 -9.47
CA CYS A 227 14.94 24.39 -9.10
C CYS A 227 14.42 23.93 -7.73
N VAL A 228 14.38 24.82 -6.74
CA VAL A 228 13.85 24.51 -5.39
C VAL A 228 12.35 24.21 -5.44
N VAL A 229 11.56 25.06 -6.12
CA VAL A 229 10.11 24.83 -6.25
C VAL A 229 9.84 23.51 -6.98
N TYR A 230 10.55 23.26 -8.07
CA TYR A 230 10.46 22.01 -8.82
C TYR A 230 10.80 20.79 -7.96
N ALA A 231 11.91 20.83 -7.22
CA ALA A 231 12.30 19.76 -6.31
C ALA A 231 11.27 19.53 -5.19
N ILE A 232 10.65 20.59 -4.64
CA ILE A 232 9.58 20.47 -3.63
C ILE A 232 8.34 19.81 -4.24
N LEU A 233 7.92 20.19 -5.46
CA LEU A 233 6.76 19.61 -6.12
C LEU A 233 6.96 18.13 -6.45
N VAL A 234 8.14 17.79 -6.99
CA VAL A 234 8.52 16.40 -7.25
C VAL A 234 8.65 15.62 -5.94
N GLY A 235 9.26 16.21 -4.91
CA GLY A 235 9.40 15.60 -3.59
C GLY A 235 8.06 15.30 -2.93
N PHE A 236 7.12 16.25 -3.00
CA PHE A 236 5.77 16.03 -2.52
C PHE A 236 5.05 14.92 -3.30
N TYR A 237 5.22 14.88 -4.62
CA TYR A 237 4.67 13.79 -5.42
C TYR A 237 5.20 12.43 -4.94
N ILE A 238 6.52 12.27 -4.84
CA ILE A 238 7.15 11.00 -4.51
C ILE A 238 6.81 10.55 -3.08
N ILE A 239 7.01 11.45 -2.12
CA ILE A 239 6.95 11.14 -0.69
C ILE A 239 5.49 11.09 -0.23
N ILE A 240 4.64 12.01 -0.68
CA ILE A 240 3.28 12.12 -0.12
C ILE A 240 2.25 11.58 -1.10
N ALA A 241 2.20 12.10 -2.34
CA ALA A 241 1.11 11.78 -3.25
C ALA A 241 1.16 10.33 -3.77
N ASN A 242 2.31 9.87 -4.28
CA ASN A 242 2.50 8.51 -4.78
C ASN A 242 2.26 7.49 -3.68
N GLN A 243 2.77 7.76 -2.48
CA GLN A 243 2.56 6.87 -1.35
C GLN A 243 1.10 6.86 -0.89
N ALA A 244 0.43 8.02 -0.82
CA ALA A 244 -1.00 8.08 -0.53
C ALA A 244 -1.84 7.35 -1.59
N LEU A 245 -1.46 7.43 -2.87
CA LEU A 245 -2.11 6.70 -3.96
C LEU A 245 -1.93 5.19 -3.81
N GLU A 246 -0.71 4.75 -3.49
CA GLU A 246 -0.40 3.34 -3.26
C GLU A 246 -1.15 2.79 -2.05
N TRP A 247 -1.10 3.49 -0.92
CA TRP A 247 -1.85 3.13 0.28
C TRP A 247 -3.35 3.16 0.10
N LEU A 248 -3.87 4.10 -0.68
CA LEU A 248 -5.29 4.16 -0.94
C LEU A 248 -5.71 3.05 -1.90
N THR A 249 -4.82 2.62 -2.80
CA THR A 249 -5.09 1.46 -3.67
C THR A 249 -5.09 0.17 -2.85
N ILE A 250 -4.09 -0.05 -1.99
CA ILE A 250 -3.93 -1.30 -1.24
C ILE A 250 -4.79 -1.30 0.04
N GLY A 251 -4.79 -0.21 0.79
CA GLY A 251 -5.43 -0.08 2.10
C GLY A 251 -6.94 0.09 2.06
N ILE A 252 -7.50 0.59 0.95
CA ILE A 252 -8.95 0.54 0.73
C ILE A 252 -9.40 -0.88 0.39
N ASP A 253 -8.55 -1.72 -0.24
CA ASP A 253 -9.00 -2.96 -0.89
C ASP A 253 -9.54 -4.04 0.05
N ALA A 254 -9.22 -4.08 1.36
CA ALA A 254 -10.01 -4.85 2.35
C ALA A 254 -9.57 -4.70 3.82
N PRO A 255 -8.30 -4.87 4.21
CA PRO A 255 -7.98 -5.17 5.62
C PRO A 255 -8.15 -3.99 6.57
N LEU A 256 -7.69 -2.80 6.17
CA LEU A 256 -7.77 -1.59 7.00
C LEU A 256 -9.23 -1.13 7.16
N LEU A 257 -9.99 -1.22 6.07
CA LEU A 257 -11.40 -0.88 6.04
C LEU A 257 -12.23 -1.89 6.83
N MET A 258 -11.96 -3.20 6.72
CA MET A 258 -12.61 -4.24 7.53
C MET A 258 -12.26 -4.09 9.01
N THR A 259 -11.01 -3.80 9.36
CA THR A 259 -10.62 -3.51 10.75
C THR A 259 -11.33 -2.27 11.27
N GLY A 260 -11.43 -1.22 10.44
CA GLY A 260 -12.21 -0.02 10.72
C GLY A 260 -13.70 -0.33 10.93
N ILE A 261 -14.31 -1.15 10.07
CA ILE A 261 -15.71 -1.58 10.20
C ILE A 261 -15.91 -2.41 11.46
N PHE A 262 -15.08 -3.43 11.73
CA PHE A 262 -15.22 -4.28 12.92
C PHE A 262 -15.02 -3.46 14.19
N PHE A 263 -14.06 -2.54 14.20
CA PHE A 263 -13.89 -1.58 15.29
C PHE A 263 -15.13 -0.70 15.46
N PHE A 264 -15.70 -0.21 14.36
CA PHE A 264 -16.91 0.61 14.38
C PHE A 264 -18.15 -0.19 14.84
N ALA A 265 -18.30 -1.43 14.38
CA ALA A 265 -19.37 -2.36 14.77
C ALA A 265 -19.24 -2.75 16.25
N TYR A 266 -18.03 -3.04 16.73
CA TYR A 266 -17.74 -3.27 18.14
C TYR A 266 -18.11 -2.05 18.99
N LEU A 267 -17.75 -0.85 18.53
CA LEU A 267 -18.08 0.40 19.19
C LEU A 267 -19.60 0.65 19.21
N ILE A 268 -20.33 0.39 18.11
CA ILE A 268 -21.80 0.46 18.06
C ILE A 268 -22.41 -0.52 19.06
N TRP A 269 -21.94 -1.77 19.05
CA TRP A 269 -22.47 -2.82 19.91
C TRP A 269 -22.25 -2.52 21.39
N LYS A 270 -21.03 -2.14 21.76
CA LYS A 270 -20.64 -1.84 23.15
C LYS A 270 -21.24 -0.54 23.70
N HIS A 271 -21.52 0.43 22.84
CA HIS A 271 -21.98 1.76 23.25
C HIS A 271 -23.34 2.14 22.64
N LYS A 272 -24.20 1.15 22.33
CA LYS A 272 -25.47 1.29 21.60
C LYS A 272 -26.35 2.45 22.08
N GLU A 273 -26.41 2.72 23.39
CA GLU A 273 -27.21 3.80 23.97
C GLU A 273 -26.59 5.20 23.83
N ARG A 274 -25.26 5.28 23.68
CA ARG A 274 -24.53 6.56 23.48
C ARG A 274 -24.12 6.78 22.03
N PHE A 275 -24.40 5.82 21.15
CA PHE A 275 -23.98 5.81 19.75
C PHE A 275 -24.91 6.62 18.85
N ARG A 276 -24.85 7.95 18.95
CA ARG A 276 -25.31 8.78 17.82
C ARG A 276 -24.24 8.69 16.74
N ALA A 277 -24.45 7.88 15.69
CA ALA A 277 -23.47 7.64 14.62
C ALA A 277 -22.86 8.93 14.05
N LYS A 278 -23.67 10.01 13.97
CA LYS A 278 -23.21 11.36 13.61
C LYS A 278 -22.00 11.83 14.44
N ASN A 279 -21.94 11.51 15.72
CA ASN A 279 -20.88 11.99 16.61
C ASN A 279 -19.53 11.32 16.37
N ILE A 280 -19.47 10.07 15.88
CA ILE A 280 -18.18 9.35 15.78
C ILE A 280 -17.54 9.57 14.43
N LEU A 281 -18.30 9.49 13.33
CA LEU A 281 -17.79 9.87 12.01
C LEU A 281 -17.34 11.35 12.04
N PHE A 282 -18.12 12.23 12.65
CA PHE A 282 -17.74 13.63 12.86
C PHE A 282 -16.50 13.77 13.75
N LYS A 283 -16.40 13.02 14.86
CA LYS A 283 -15.20 13.05 15.72
C LYS A 283 -13.95 12.54 14.98
N LEU A 284 -14.05 11.45 14.23
CA LEU A 284 -12.94 10.90 13.45
C LEU A 284 -12.52 11.87 12.34
N GLY A 285 -13.48 12.44 11.62
CA GLY A 285 -13.26 13.48 10.60
C GLY A 285 -12.59 14.71 11.21
N SER A 286 -13.17 15.28 12.27
CA SER A 286 -12.60 16.45 12.96
C SER A 286 -11.23 16.17 13.59
N TRP A 287 -10.98 14.94 14.07
CA TRP A 287 -9.67 14.52 14.56
C TRP A 287 -8.66 14.44 13.42
N GLY A 288 -9.05 13.86 12.27
CA GLY A 288 -8.25 13.81 11.07
C GLY A 288 -7.91 15.21 10.55
N ASP A 289 -8.90 16.09 10.47
CA ASP A 289 -8.72 17.50 10.07
C ASP A 289 -7.78 18.23 11.03
N ALA A 290 -7.99 18.09 12.35
CA ALA A 290 -7.14 18.72 13.35
C ALA A 290 -5.72 18.16 13.38
N PHE A 291 -5.55 16.84 13.19
CA PHE A 291 -4.23 16.22 13.06
C PHE A 291 -3.54 16.75 11.81
N TYR A 292 -4.26 16.79 10.69
CA TYR A 292 -3.78 17.25 9.42
C TYR A 292 -3.32 18.71 9.46
N GLU A 293 -4.16 19.62 9.97
CA GLU A 293 -3.83 21.05 10.09
C GLU A 293 -2.56 21.26 10.93
N LYS A 294 -2.49 20.61 12.09
CA LYS A 294 -1.32 20.69 12.97
C LYS A 294 -0.08 20.02 12.36
N PHE A 295 -0.26 18.95 11.60
CA PHE A 295 0.85 18.30 10.89
C PHE A 295 1.40 19.22 9.79
N LEU A 296 0.53 19.90 9.04
CA LEU A 296 0.93 20.90 8.07
C LEU A 296 1.67 22.09 8.69
N GLU A 297 1.29 22.49 9.89
CA GLU A 297 2.01 23.56 10.61
C GLU A 297 3.49 23.23 10.83
N LEU A 298 3.85 21.94 10.91
CA LEU A 298 5.26 21.52 11.03
C LEU A 298 6.10 21.89 9.79
N PHE A 299 5.47 22.04 8.62
CA PHE A 299 6.16 22.44 7.38
C PHE A 299 6.33 23.96 7.24
N LYS A 300 5.69 24.76 8.10
CA LYS A 300 5.74 26.23 8.01
C LYS A 300 7.05 26.82 8.56
N ASP A 301 7.69 26.14 9.50
CA ASP A 301 8.95 26.58 10.14
C ASP A 301 10.08 25.56 9.90
N LYS A 302 11.27 26.06 9.56
CA LYS A 302 12.50 25.27 9.43
C LYS A 302 12.81 24.48 10.71
N LYS A 303 12.47 25.00 11.89
CA LYS A 303 12.72 24.34 13.19
C LYS A 303 11.85 23.10 13.43
N THR A 304 10.66 23.04 12.83
CA THR A 304 9.72 21.92 12.98
C THR A 304 9.77 20.93 11.83
N LEU A 305 10.47 21.27 10.74
CA LEU A 305 10.68 20.41 9.57
C LEU A 305 11.25 19.02 9.92
N PRO A 306 12.24 18.86 10.83
CA PRO A 306 12.75 17.55 11.22
C PRO A 306 11.65 16.65 11.81
N LEU A 307 10.78 17.22 12.66
CA LEU A 307 9.65 16.52 13.24
C LEU A 307 8.62 16.12 12.17
N ALA A 308 8.44 16.96 11.14
CA ALA A 308 7.56 16.68 10.01
C ALA A 308 8.07 15.49 9.19
N PHE A 309 9.35 15.49 8.78
CA PHE A 309 9.94 14.41 7.99
C PHE A 309 10.00 13.09 8.74
N SER A 310 10.39 13.10 10.02
CA SER A 310 10.32 11.90 10.85
C SER A 310 8.89 11.39 10.99
N GLY A 311 7.91 12.29 11.05
CA GLY A 311 6.49 11.93 11.09
C GLY A 311 6.01 11.23 9.83
N ILE A 312 6.40 11.72 8.64
CA ILE A 312 6.10 11.04 7.38
C ILE A 312 6.74 9.65 7.36
N LEU A 313 8.02 9.53 7.74
CA LEU A 313 8.71 8.25 7.75
C LEU A 313 8.04 7.23 8.70
N ILE A 314 7.62 7.69 9.88
CA ILE A 314 6.87 6.87 10.84
C ILE A 314 5.51 6.47 10.29
N LEU A 315 4.79 7.39 9.63
CA LEU A 315 3.52 7.09 8.98
C LEU A 315 3.71 5.99 7.93
N PHE A 316 4.82 5.99 7.19
CA PHE A 316 5.09 4.93 6.20
C PHE A 316 5.14 3.55 6.84
N MET A 317 5.91 3.42 7.92
CA MET A 317 5.99 2.17 8.66
C MET A 317 4.63 1.74 9.22
N ILE A 318 3.81 2.66 9.75
CA ILE A 318 2.46 2.31 10.24
C ILE A 318 1.59 1.77 9.11
N VAL A 319 1.68 2.36 7.93
CA VAL A 319 0.91 1.86 6.80
C VAL A 319 1.42 0.50 6.36
N ASP A 320 2.73 0.27 6.30
CA ASP A 320 3.29 -1.05 6.01
C ASP A 320 2.82 -2.12 7.02
N VAL A 321 2.71 -1.77 8.31
CA VAL A 321 2.11 -2.65 9.32
C VAL A 321 0.67 -3.01 8.95
N GLY A 322 -0.13 -2.02 8.53
CA GLY A 322 -1.51 -2.23 8.13
C GLY A 322 -1.67 -3.03 6.83
N LEU A 323 -0.76 -2.85 5.87
CA LEU A 323 -0.83 -3.45 4.53
C LEU A 323 -0.18 -4.83 4.44
N PHE A 324 0.90 -5.06 5.20
CA PHE A 324 1.66 -6.31 5.12
C PHE A 324 1.49 -7.11 6.41
N VAL A 325 1.92 -6.58 7.55
CA VAL A 325 1.93 -7.33 8.82
C VAL A 325 0.54 -7.82 9.20
N LEU A 326 -0.49 -6.97 9.10
CA LEU A 326 -1.84 -7.35 9.49
C LEU A 326 -2.39 -8.49 8.60
N PRO A 327 -2.41 -8.38 7.26
CA PRO A 327 -2.66 -9.52 6.36
C PRO A 327 -1.89 -10.81 6.67
N TYR A 328 -0.58 -10.72 6.93
CA TYR A 328 0.23 -11.91 7.27
C TYR A 328 -0.19 -12.57 8.59
N THR A 329 -0.71 -11.79 9.53
CA THR A 329 -1.02 -12.27 10.88
C THR A 329 -2.44 -12.80 11.02
N ILE A 330 -3.41 -12.18 10.35
CA ILE A 330 -4.83 -12.53 10.45
C ILE A 330 -5.43 -13.12 9.16
N GLY A 331 -4.72 -13.02 8.03
CA GLY A 331 -5.18 -13.56 6.75
C GLY A 331 -5.26 -15.07 6.77
N TYR A 332 -6.22 -15.64 6.04
CA TYR A 332 -6.50 -17.08 6.07
C TYR A 332 -6.56 -17.63 4.65
N ASP A 333 -5.78 -18.69 4.39
CA ASP A 333 -5.86 -19.41 3.12
C ASP A 333 -7.01 -20.41 3.20
N ARG A 334 -7.96 -20.29 2.27
CA ARG A 334 -9.15 -21.14 2.19
C ARG A 334 -8.90 -22.41 1.36
N GLY A 335 -7.68 -22.62 0.89
CA GLY A 335 -7.28 -23.73 0.02
C GLY A 335 -7.06 -23.29 -1.43
N PRO A 336 -6.52 -24.19 -2.27
CA PRO A 336 -6.03 -23.86 -3.62
C PRO A 336 -7.09 -23.29 -4.56
N ASP A 337 -8.36 -23.61 -4.33
CA ASP A 337 -9.47 -23.21 -5.20
C ASP A 337 -10.19 -21.92 -4.74
N LYS A 338 -9.78 -21.32 -3.63
CA LYS A 338 -10.44 -20.15 -3.04
C LYS A 338 -9.45 -19.02 -2.85
N ALA A 339 -9.87 -17.80 -3.15
CA ALA A 339 -9.05 -16.64 -2.89
C ALA A 339 -8.77 -16.56 -1.37
N PRO A 340 -7.51 -16.30 -0.97
CA PRO A 340 -7.19 -16.11 0.42
C PRO A 340 -7.86 -14.85 0.97
N ILE A 341 -8.38 -14.91 2.19
CA ILE A 341 -9.03 -13.76 2.83
C ILE A 341 -7.95 -12.84 3.40
N LEU A 342 -8.06 -11.53 3.13
CA LEU A 342 -7.19 -10.45 3.62
C LEU A 342 -5.76 -10.44 3.05
N ILE A 343 -5.43 -11.34 2.13
CA ILE A 343 -4.13 -11.39 1.46
C ILE A 343 -4.23 -10.62 0.15
N ASP A 344 -3.38 -9.61 -0.04
CA ASP A 344 -3.30 -8.90 -1.31
C ASP A 344 -2.70 -9.81 -2.40
N THR A 345 -3.57 -10.33 -3.27
CA THR A 345 -3.14 -11.20 -4.37
C THR A 345 -2.07 -10.55 -5.25
N LEU A 346 -2.08 -9.22 -5.44
CA LEU A 346 -1.08 -8.53 -6.27
C LEU A 346 0.35 -8.61 -5.73
N TYR A 347 0.48 -8.68 -4.40
CA TYR A 347 1.76 -8.77 -3.72
C TYR A 347 2.19 -10.24 -3.60
N TYR A 348 1.32 -11.10 -3.09
CA TYR A 348 1.67 -12.48 -2.75
C TYR A 348 1.92 -13.37 -3.95
N GLU A 349 1.25 -13.14 -5.09
CA GLU A 349 1.51 -13.92 -6.31
C GLU A 349 2.91 -13.69 -6.89
N LYS A 350 3.53 -12.57 -6.57
CA LYS A 350 4.89 -12.25 -7.04
C LYS A 350 5.96 -12.75 -6.07
N LEU A 351 5.56 -13.15 -4.88
CA LEU A 351 6.44 -13.71 -3.87
C LEU A 351 6.34 -15.23 -3.88
N ASN A 352 7.31 -15.89 -3.27
CA ASN A 352 7.28 -17.35 -3.16
C ASN A 352 6.17 -17.77 -2.18
N PRO A 353 5.09 -18.44 -2.63
CA PRO A 353 3.95 -18.78 -1.76
C PRO A 353 4.34 -19.71 -0.60
N GLU A 354 5.39 -20.52 -0.75
CA GLU A 354 5.87 -21.42 0.30
C GLU A 354 6.50 -20.65 1.47
N GLN A 355 7.12 -19.50 1.18
CA GLN A 355 7.80 -18.66 2.18
C GLN A 355 6.85 -17.64 2.82
N HIS A 356 5.72 -17.37 2.19
CA HIS A 356 4.79 -16.30 2.55
C HIS A 356 3.43 -16.85 3.01
N GLN A 357 3.46 -17.94 3.75
CA GLN A 357 2.24 -18.49 4.34
C GLN A 357 1.72 -17.59 5.46
N PRO A 358 0.41 -17.33 5.52
CA PRO A 358 -0.18 -16.64 6.67
C PRO A 358 0.12 -17.38 7.97
N ILE A 359 0.38 -16.61 9.02
CA ILE A 359 0.73 -17.17 10.31
C ILE A 359 -0.43 -17.95 10.91
N SER A 360 -1.69 -17.58 10.65
CA SER A 360 -2.83 -18.39 11.09
C SER A 360 -2.78 -19.81 10.53
N ASN A 361 -2.35 -19.97 9.28
CA ASN A 361 -2.24 -21.27 8.65
C ASN A 361 -1.08 -22.05 9.24
N LEU A 362 0.06 -21.39 9.45
CA LEU A 362 1.19 -22.01 10.13
C LEU A 362 0.82 -22.44 11.55
N ILE A 363 0.11 -21.62 12.33
CA ILE A 363 -0.40 -22.02 13.66
C ILE A 363 -1.24 -23.30 13.58
N ILE A 364 -2.18 -23.38 12.63
CA ILE A 364 -3.07 -24.54 12.49
C ILE A 364 -2.29 -25.78 12.03
N ASN A 365 -1.45 -25.63 11.01
CA ASN A 365 -0.68 -26.72 10.42
C ASN A 365 0.35 -27.25 11.40
N ASP A 366 1.05 -26.35 12.09
CA ASP A 366 1.99 -26.70 13.13
C ASP A 366 1.25 -27.38 14.28
N ALA A 367 0.20 -26.79 14.86
CA ALA A 367 -0.53 -27.41 15.97
C ALA A 367 -1.07 -28.82 15.66
N LYS A 368 -1.45 -29.09 14.40
CA LYS A 368 -1.85 -30.42 13.95
C LYS A 368 -0.68 -31.41 13.86
N SER A 369 0.47 -30.93 13.38
CA SER A 369 1.63 -31.77 13.06
C SER A 369 2.60 -31.96 14.24
N ALA A 370 2.47 -31.14 15.29
CA ALA A 370 3.42 -31.15 16.40
C ALA A 370 3.25 -32.38 17.29
N GLU A 371 4.26 -33.23 17.39
CA GLU A 371 4.36 -34.23 18.45
C GLU A 371 5.60 -33.94 19.31
N PRO A 372 5.52 -34.05 20.65
CA PRO A 372 4.37 -34.46 21.49
C PRO A 372 3.40 -33.32 21.88
N LEU A 373 2.35 -33.62 22.65
CA LEU A 373 1.24 -32.71 23.04
C LEU A 373 1.68 -31.31 23.53
N TYR A 374 2.77 -31.22 24.31
CA TYR A 374 3.22 -29.91 24.80
C TYR A 374 3.60 -28.96 23.65
N LYS A 375 4.10 -29.48 22.51
CA LYS A 375 4.39 -28.66 21.33
C LYS A 375 3.12 -28.13 20.68
N LYS A 376 2.03 -28.91 20.67
CA LYS A 376 0.71 -28.48 20.15
C LYS A 376 0.14 -27.29 20.93
N ILE A 377 0.37 -27.26 22.25
CA ILE A 377 -0.10 -26.18 23.13
C ILE A 377 0.84 -24.97 23.05
N LEU A 378 2.15 -25.21 22.97
CA LEU A 378 3.14 -24.15 23.03
C LEU A 378 3.29 -23.40 21.70
N SER A 379 3.13 -24.07 20.55
CA SER A 379 3.33 -23.42 19.25
C SER A 379 2.38 -22.23 19.00
N PRO A 380 1.06 -22.28 19.29
CA PRO A 380 0.19 -21.13 19.10
C PRO A 380 0.57 -19.95 20.00
N ILE A 381 0.99 -20.23 21.25
CA ILE A 381 1.44 -19.20 22.20
C ILE A 381 2.68 -18.50 21.66
N LEU A 382 3.66 -19.27 21.15
CA LEU A 382 4.89 -18.73 20.58
C LEU A 382 4.62 -17.87 19.33
N TYR A 383 3.69 -18.28 18.48
CA TYR A 383 3.26 -17.47 17.34
C TYR A 383 2.59 -16.16 17.78
N ILE A 384 1.66 -16.20 18.75
CA ILE A 384 1.02 -15.00 19.27
C ILE A 384 2.04 -14.03 19.89
N LEU A 385 3.01 -14.55 20.65
CA LEU A 385 4.10 -13.77 21.22
C LEU A 385 5.00 -13.17 20.14
N ASN A 386 5.33 -13.92 19.08
CA ASN A 386 6.07 -13.41 17.92
C ASN A 386 5.33 -12.26 17.22
N ILE A 387 4.04 -12.45 16.93
CA ILE A 387 3.17 -11.41 16.33
C ILE A 387 3.19 -10.17 17.22
N THR A 388 2.96 -10.35 18.52
CA THR A 388 2.93 -9.26 19.49
C THR A 388 4.28 -8.52 19.56
N GLY A 389 5.40 -9.26 19.51
CA GLY A 389 6.74 -8.71 19.52
C GLY A 389 7.01 -7.85 18.28
N LEU A 390 6.68 -8.37 17.09
CA LEU A 390 6.78 -7.62 15.83
C LEU A 390 5.93 -6.34 15.87
N PHE A 391 4.67 -6.42 16.31
CA PHE A 391 3.80 -5.26 16.46
C PHE A 391 4.40 -4.23 17.44
N PHE A 392 4.95 -4.64 18.57
CA PHE A 392 5.60 -3.70 19.49
C PHE A 392 6.80 -3.01 18.85
N LEU A 393 7.70 -3.77 18.23
CA LEU A 393 8.91 -3.23 17.59
C LEU A 393 8.57 -2.23 16.48
N MET A 394 7.47 -2.44 15.75
CA MET A 394 7.01 -1.51 14.71
C MET A 394 6.14 -0.36 15.24
N VAL A 395 5.31 -0.55 16.27
CA VAL A 395 4.37 0.51 16.73
C VAL A 395 5.01 1.45 17.75
N ILE A 396 5.97 1.00 18.56
CA ILE A 396 6.60 1.84 19.58
C ILE A 396 7.30 3.09 19.00
N PRO A 397 8.05 3.05 17.87
CA PRO A 397 8.60 4.24 17.24
C PRO A 397 7.51 5.27 16.89
N ALA A 398 6.34 4.82 16.46
CA ALA A 398 5.19 5.68 16.20
C ALA A 398 4.61 6.31 17.47
N VAL A 399 4.54 5.55 18.56
CA VAL A 399 4.15 6.07 19.87
C VAL A 399 5.16 7.13 20.34
N ILE A 400 6.46 6.87 20.24
CA ILE A 400 7.52 7.81 20.59
C ILE A 400 7.36 9.11 19.83
N TRP A 401 7.22 9.04 18.50
CA TRP A 401 7.00 10.21 17.65
C TRP A 401 5.73 10.97 18.05
N GLY A 402 4.61 10.27 18.27
CA GLY A 402 3.35 10.88 18.67
C GLY A 402 3.41 11.59 20.03
N VAL A 403 4.23 11.10 20.95
CA VAL A 403 4.49 11.71 22.26
C VAL A 403 5.33 12.98 22.12
N ILE A 404 6.37 12.96 21.28
CA ILE A 404 7.18 14.14 20.93
C ILE A 404 6.30 15.21 20.26
N TYR A 405 5.51 14.80 19.27
CA TYR A 405 4.61 15.67 18.52
C TYR A 405 3.60 16.38 19.42
N LYS A 406 3.01 15.67 20.39
CA LYS A 406 2.05 16.25 21.34
C LYS A 406 2.71 17.00 22.49
N ARG A 407 4.04 16.91 22.66
CA ARG A 407 4.78 17.43 23.83
C ARG A 407 4.15 17.00 25.16
N LYS A 408 3.72 15.73 25.25
CA LYS A 408 3.09 15.16 26.46
C LYS A 408 3.99 14.12 27.08
N HIS A 409 3.89 13.93 28.39
CA HIS A 409 4.43 12.75 29.04
C HIS A 409 3.53 11.55 28.75
N PHE A 410 4.15 10.39 28.50
CA PHE A 410 3.45 9.13 28.27
C PHE A 410 3.89 8.11 29.31
N ILE A 411 2.93 7.61 30.07
CA ILE A 411 3.16 6.61 31.10
C ILE A 411 2.72 5.26 30.51
N VAL A 412 3.66 4.32 30.42
CA VAL A 412 3.40 2.98 29.90
C VAL A 412 2.95 2.08 31.05
N PRO A 413 1.79 1.41 30.96
CA PRO A 413 1.40 0.42 31.95
C PRO A 413 2.49 -0.64 32.15
N ARG A 414 2.86 -0.94 33.40
CA ARG A 414 3.90 -1.95 33.74
C ARG A 414 3.64 -3.31 33.06
N LYS A 415 2.38 -3.71 32.95
CA LYS A 415 1.97 -4.96 32.26
C LYS A 415 2.37 -4.98 30.78
N LEU A 416 2.28 -3.84 30.09
CA LEU A 416 2.69 -3.74 28.68
C LEU A 416 4.22 -3.79 28.55
N VAL A 417 4.96 -3.23 29.50
CA VAL A 417 6.43 -3.35 29.53
C VAL A 417 6.87 -4.80 29.73
N ILE A 418 6.23 -5.54 30.65
CA ILE A 418 6.51 -6.97 30.83
C ILE A 418 6.17 -7.74 29.55
N LEU A 419 4.98 -7.51 28.97
CA LEU A 419 4.57 -8.17 27.73
C LEU A 419 5.52 -7.86 26.57
N PHE A 420 6.03 -6.64 26.48
CA PHE A 420 7.05 -6.24 25.51
C PHE A 420 8.29 -7.13 25.63
N PHE A 421 8.89 -7.25 26.82
CA PHE A 421 10.11 -8.05 27.00
C PHE A 421 9.86 -9.52 26.67
N VAL A 422 8.74 -10.10 27.12
CA VAL A 422 8.41 -11.49 26.82
C VAL A 422 8.22 -11.74 25.32
N SER A 423 7.45 -10.89 24.66
CA SER A 423 7.16 -11.03 23.23
C SER A 423 8.39 -10.78 22.35
N VAL A 424 9.19 -9.76 22.65
CA VAL A 424 10.42 -9.46 21.90
C VAL A 424 11.51 -10.51 22.13
N THR A 425 11.68 -11.01 23.35
CA THR A 425 12.60 -12.14 23.59
C THR A 425 12.15 -13.38 22.82
N THR A 426 10.85 -13.66 22.76
CA THR A 426 10.32 -14.78 21.97
C THR A 426 10.60 -14.58 20.47
N PHE A 427 10.37 -13.35 19.97
CA PHE A 427 10.62 -12.99 18.57
C PHE A 427 12.08 -13.21 18.16
N PHE A 428 13.05 -12.87 19.02
CA PHE A 428 14.46 -13.07 18.69
C PHE A 428 14.98 -14.50 18.92
N THR A 429 14.36 -15.28 19.82
CA THR A 429 14.83 -16.63 20.16
C THR A 429 14.21 -17.72 19.28
N ILE A 430 12.94 -17.56 18.91
CA ILE A 430 12.27 -18.35 17.86
C ILE A 430 11.55 -17.39 16.90
N PRO A 431 12.26 -16.82 15.91
CA PRO A 431 11.62 -15.96 14.94
C PRO A 431 10.63 -16.76 14.08
N ALA A 432 9.34 -16.47 14.24
CA ALA A 432 8.29 -16.89 13.30
C ALA A 432 8.31 -16.06 12.00
N PHE A 433 9.04 -14.94 12.02
CA PHE A 433 9.19 -14.02 10.90
C PHE A 433 10.67 -13.74 10.64
N ALA A 434 11.06 -13.72 9.37
CA ALA A 434 12.29 -13.11 8.92
C ALA A 434 11.96 -11.86 8.10
N ILE A 435 12.67 -10.78 8.40
CA ILE A 435 12.49 -9.48 7.75
C ILE A 435 13.66 -9.30 6.80
N ARG A 436 13.38 -9.21 5.50
CA ARG A 436 14.40 -9.14 4.45
C ARG A 436 14.04 -8.08 3.42
N GLN A 437 14.98 -7.82 2.52
CA GLN A 437 14.72 -7.01 1.34
C GLN A 437 13.91 -7.83 0.32
N ILE A 438 12.90 -7.20 -0.29
CA ILE A 438 12.21 -7.83 -1.43
C ILE A 438 13.17 -7.91 -2.61
N LEU A 439 13.42 -9.13 -3.10
CA LEU A 439 14.31 -9.40 -4.24
C LEU A 439 13.59 -9.40 -5.59
N ALA A 440 12.25 -9.35 -5.60
CA ALA A 440 11.46 -9.33 -6.83
C ALA A 440 11.67 -8.00 -7.57
N LYS A 441 12.19 -8.05 -8.81
CA LYS A 441 12.61 -6.88 -9.63
C LYS A 441 11.58 -5.76 -9.82
N ASN A 442 10.29 -6.04 -9.57
CA ASN A 442 9.18 -5.10 -9.80
C ASN A 442 8.45 -4.71 -8.52
N LEU A 443 9.01 -5.04 -7.36
CA LEU A 443 8.46 -4.70 -6.06
C LEU A 443 9.52 -3.94 -5.25
N VAL A 444 9.05 -3.07 -4.40
CA VAL A 444 9.87 -2.26 -3.50
C VAL A 444 9.29 -2.39 -2.12
N GLY A 445 10.15 -2.61 -1.13
CA GLY A 445 9.74 -2.66 0.27
C GLY A 445 10.50 -3.70 1.09
N VAL A 446 9.89 -4.05 2.22
CA VAL A 446 10.39 -5.04 3.16
C VAL A 446 9.60 -6.33 3.00
N ASP A 447 10.31 -7.43 2.85
CA ASP A 447 9.77 -8.77 2.76
C ASP A 447 9.61 -9.38 4.16
N ILE A 448 8.45 -9.98 4.43
CA ILE A 448 8.14 -10.64 5.70
C ILE A 448 7.93 -12.12 5.42
N ILE A 449 9.00 -12.88 5.60
CA ILE A 449 9.01 -14.33 5.36
C ILE A 449 8.56 -15.03 6.63
N SER A 450 7.60 -15.93 6.49
CA SER A 450 7.09 -16.74 7.60
C SER A 450 7.89 -18.04 7.75
N HIS A 451 8.07 -18.51 8.99
CA HIS A 451 8.77 -19.76 9.29
C HIS A 451 7.93 -20.67 10.19
N THR A 452 7.99 -21.98 9.94
CA THR A 452 7.52 -23.01 10.88
C THR A 452 8.44 -23.04 12.09
N ILE A 453 7.87 -23.15 13.29
CA ILE A 453 8.63 -23.16 14.55
C ILE A 453 8.79 -24.56 15.13
N ILE A 454 8.09 -25.57 14.57
CA ILE A 454 8.04 -26.93 15.13
C ILE A 454 9.35 -27.71 15.09
N ASN A 455 10.16 -27.44 14.08
CA ASN A 455 11.42 -28.16 13.88
C ASN A 455 12.48 -27.80 14.93
N GLN A 456 12.20 -26.83 15.79
CA GLN A 456 13.10 -26.38 16.84
C GLN A 456 12.78 -27.03 18.20
N ASN A 457 13.78 -27.09 19.10
CA ASN A 457 13.57 -27.54 20.46
C ASN A 457 12.80 -26.47 21.26
N LEU A 458 11.48 -26.64 21.39
CA LEU A 458 10.59 -25.66 22.03
C LEU A 458 10.79 -25.50 23.56
N LEU A 459 11.57 -26.38 24.23
CA LEU A 459 11.82 -26.27 25.68
C LEU A 459 12.74 -25.09 26.03
N LEU A 460 13.75 -24.83 25.20
CA LEU A 460 14.70 -23.73 25.43
C LEU A 460 14.00 -22.35 25.34
N PRO A 461 13.13 -22.08 24.35
CA PRO A 461 12.31 -20.88 24.29
C PRO A 461 11.35 -20.70 25.46
N LEU A 462 10.78 -21.78 25.99
CA LEU A 462 9.96 -21.72 27.20
C LEU A 462 10.78 -21.19 28.39
N LEU A 463 12.00 -21.69 28.55
CA LEU A 463 12.94 -21.17 29.55
C LEU A 463 13.22 -19.68 29.34
N TYR A 464 13.47 -19.24 28.10
CA TYR A 464 13.67 -17.82 27.79
C TYR A 464 12.44 -16.96 28.08
N ILE A 465 11.22 -17.48 27.85
CA ILE A 465 9.98 -16.79 28.22
C ILE A 465 9.88 -16.61 29.73
N VAL A 466 10.14 -17.66 30.52
CA VAL A 466 10.11 -17.57 31.99
C VAL A 466 11.15 -16.56 32.48
N ILE A 467 12.38 -16.61 31.95
CA ILE A 467 13.42 -15.65 32.27
C ILE A 467 12.97 -14.23 31.90
N ALA A 468 12.40 -14.02 30.71
CA ALA A 468 11.93 -12.72 30.25
C ALA A 468 10.77 -12.17 31.12
N ILE A 469 9.87 -13.05 31.63
CA ILE A 469 8.83 -12.65 32.59
C ILE A 469 9.47 -12.18 33.89
N VAL A 470 10.39 -12.96 34.46
CA VAL A 470 11.06 -12.64 35.73
C VAL A 470 11.87 -11.35 35.61
N VAL A 471 12.68 -11.22 34.56
CA VAL A 471 13.48 -10.02 34.27
C VAL A 471 12.58 -8.82 34.02
N GLY A 472 11.54 -8.96 33.18
CA GLY A 472 10.58 -7.90 32.90
C GLY A 472 9.84 -7.43 34.15
N TYR A 473 9.42 -8.35 35.01
CA TYR A 473 8.80 -8.03 36.30
C TYR A 473 9.78 -7.30 37.23
N TYR A 474 11.01 -7.81 37.36
CA TYR A 474 12.05 -7.20 38.19
C TYR A 474 12.41 -5.78 37.72
N LEU A 475 12.67 -5.61 36.42
CA LEU A 475 12.94 -4.31 35.81
C LEU A 475 11.78 -3.33 36.00
N THR A 476 10.54 -3.76 35.79
CA THR A 476 9.38 -2.85 35.96
C THR A 476 9.09 -2.51 37.42
N LYS A 477 9.47 -3.36 38.37
CA LYS A 477 9.30 -3.10 39.80
C LYS A 477 10.39 -2.18 40.37
N HIS A 478 11.65 -2.42 40.03
CA HIS A 478 12.80 -1.74 40.64
C HIS A 478 13.47 -0.68 39.74
N PHE A 479 13.40 -0.86 38.41
CA PHE A 479 14.13 -0.04 37.43
C PHE A 479 13.23 0.41 36.27
N TYR A 480 12.01 0.84 36.58
CA TYR A 480 10.97 1.11 35.56
C TYR A 480 11.47 2.07 34.46
N ASN A 481 12.18 3.14 34.82
CA ASN A 481 12.73 4.09 33.83
C ASN A 481 13.76 3.43 32.91
N ALA A 482 14.66 2.59 33.45
CA ALA A 482 15.62 1.84 32.64
C ALA A 482 14.91 0.86 31.70
N ALA A 483 13.85 0.21 32.17
CA ALA A 483 13.02 -0.68 31.35
C ALA A 483 12.42 0.04 30.13
N ILE A 484 11.90 1.26 30.33
CA ILE A 484 11.37 2.10 29.24
C ILE A 484 12.46 2.54 28.26
N VAL A 485 13.65 2.90 28.77
CA VAL A 485 14.80 3.26 27.93
C VAL A 485 15.24 2.07 27.07
N ILE A 486 15.35 0.87 27.65
CA ILE A 486 15.71 -0.35 26.92
C ILE A 486 14.66 -0.69 25.86
N MET A 487 13.36 -0.64 26.22
CA MET A 487 12.26 -0.86 25.28
C MET A 487 12.31 0.12 24.10
N THR A 488 12.57 1.39 24.39
CA THR A 488 12.72 2.46 23.38
C THR A 488 13.93 2.20 22.49
N ALA A 489 15.08 1.84 23.07
CA ALA A 489 16.31 1.55 22.34
C ALA A 489 16.15 0.34 21.41
N LEU A 490 15.59 -0.78 21.90
CA LEU A 490 15.36 -1.98 21.10
C LEU A 490 14.39 -1.72 19.92
N SER A 491 13.29 -1.01 20.18
CA SER A 491 12.32 -0.68 19.13
C SER A 491 12.91 0.30 18.10
N THR A 492 13.74 1.25 18.55
CA THR A 492 14.44 2.17 17.64
C THR A 492 15.48 1.45 16.81
N LEU A 493 16.26 0.54 17.39
CA LEU A 493 17.24 -0.26 16.66
C LEU A 493 16.56 -1.12 15.58
N PHE A 494 15.43 -1.74 15.92
CA PHE A 494 14.63 -2.46 14.94
C PHE A 494 14.09 -1.53 13.83
N PHE A 495 13.59 -0.35 14.19
CA PHE A 495 13.16 0.65 13.21
C PHE A 495 14.29 1.08 12.27
N THR A 496 15.51 1.28 12.79
CA THR A 496 16.71 1.54 11.99
C THR A 496 16.95 0.44 10.97
N TYR A 497 16.90 -0.82 11.42
CA TYR A 497 17.07 -1.98 10.54
C TYR A 497 15.97 -2.05 9.47
N TYR A 498 14.71 -1.84 9.85
CA TYR A 498 13.58 -1.82 8.93
C TYR A 498 13.72 -0.73 7.85
N VAL A 499 14.00 0.51 8.28
CA VAL A 499 14.20 1.65 7.37
C VAL A 499 15.37 1.40 6.43
N PHE A 500 16.46 0.82 6.93
CA PHE A 500 17.62 0.46 6.12
C PHE A 500 17.25 -0.55 5.02
N ILE A 501 16.56 -1.64 5.35
CA ILE A 501 16.13 -2.63 4.35
C ILE A 501 15.23 -1.99 3.30
N TYR A 502 14.22 -1.22 3.73
CA TYR A 502 13.29 -0.56 2.82
C TYR A 502 14.04 0.41 1.90
N PHE A 503 14.99 1.17 2.45
CA PHE A 503 15.82 2.10 1.71
C PHE A 503 16.66 1.39 0.65
N MET A 504 17.34 0.28 1.00
CA MET A 504 18.11 -0.51 0.04
C MET A 504 17.24 -1.06 -1.08
N SER A 505 16.01 -1.52 -0.78
CA SER A 505 15.05 -1.95 -1.79
C SER A 505 14.70 -0.84 -2.79
N ILE A 506 14.46 0.39 -2.30
CA ILE A 506 14.21 1.54 -3.18
C ILE A 506 15.42 1.83 -4.07
N LEU A 507 16.63 1.81 -3.49
CA LEU A 507 17.84 2.12 -4.25
C LEU A 507 18.04 1.14 -5.40
N ASP A 508 17.92 -0.17 -5.12
CA ASP A 508 18.09 -1.21 -6.13
C ASP A 508 17.05 -1.10 -7.25
N TYR A 509 15.79 -0.81 -6.89
CA TYR A 509 14.73 -0.58 -7.87
C TYR A 509 15.02 0.61 -8.77
N ASN A 510 15.39 1.77 -8.19
CA ASN A 510 15.66 2.96 -8.98
C ASN A 510 16.92 2.81 -9.83
N LEU A 511 17.98 2.16 -9.32
CA LEU A 511 19.19 1.87 -10.10
C LEU A 511 18.88 0.93 -11.27
N SER A 512 18.06 -0.10 -11.04
CA SER A 512 17.61 -1.00 -12.11
C SER A 512 16.77 -0.25 -13.15
N ALA A 513 15.87 0.64 -12.73
CA ALA A 513 15.09 1.47 -13.64
C ALA A 513 15.96 2.44 -14.45
N ILE A 514 16.92 3.12 -13.79
CA ILE A 514 17.87 4.04 -14.44
C ILE A 514 18.69 3.31 -15.50
N THR A 515 19.27 2.15 -15.16
CA THR A 515 20.08 1.37 -16.09
C THR A 515 19.26 0.88 -17.29
N ALA A 516 18.02 0.43 -17.07
CA ALA A 516 17.11 0.00 -18.14
C ALA A 516 16.70 1.15 -19.09
N THR A 517 16.56 2.38 -18.58
CA THR A 517 16.10 3.53 -19.38
C THR A 517 17.21 4.42 -19.91
N LEU A 518 18.45 4.28 -19.42
CA LEU A 518 19.56 5.21 -19.68
C LEU A 518 19.77 5.51 -21.17
N LEU A 519 19.81 4.45 -21.99
CA LEU A 519 20.06 4.56 -23.43
C LEU A 519 18.79 4.75 -24.27
N THR A 520 17.63 4.37 -23.74
CA THR A 520 16.38 4.34 -24.52
C THR A 520 15.55 5.60 -24.34
N ASN A 521 15.56 6.21 -23.15
CA ASN A 521 14.64 7.30 -22.77
C ASN A 521 15.30 8.26 -21.76
N PRO A 522 16.16 9.21 -22.21
CA PRO A 522 16.90 10.08 -21.30
C PRO A 522 16.01 10.94 -20.40
N PHE A 523 14.83 11.34 -20.89
CA PHE A 523 13.85 12.09 -20.08
C PHE A 523 13.32 11.28 -18.89
N ILE A 524 13.00 10.00 -19.11
CA ILE A 524 12.53 9.11 -18.04
C ILE A 524 13.67 8.84 -17.06
N THR A 525 14.87 8.59 -17.57
CA THR A 525 16.09 8.42 -16.76
C THR A 525 16.36 9.62 -15.85
N PHE A 526 16.22 10.85 -16.37
CA PHE A 526 16.35 12.07 -15.57
C PHE A 526 15.41 12.07 -14.36
N TYR A 527 14.14 11.67 -14.57
CA TYR A 527 13.18 11.57 -13.46
C TYR A 527 13.53 10.46 -12.47
N PHE A 528 13.96 9.29 -12.92
CA PHE A 528 14.39 8.23 -11.99
C PHE A 528 15.63 8.63 -11.16
N ILE A 529 16.58 9.35 -11.76
CA ILE A 529 17.70 9.93 -11.01
C ILE A 529 17.20 10.94 -9.97
N LEU A 530 16.27 11.82 -10.36
CA LEU A 530 15.68 12.78 -9.43
C LEU A 530 14.91 12.07 -8.31
N PHE A 531 14.19 10.99 -8.61
CA PHE A 531 13.44 10.20 -7.65
C PHE A 531 14.39 9.53 -6.65
N PHE A 532 15.45 8.91 -7.15
CA PHE A 532 16.53 8.32 -6.37
C PHE A 532 17.12 9.34 -5.38
N LEU A 533 17.49 10.53 -5.85
CA LEU A 533 18.08 11.57 -5.01
C LEU A 533 17.12 12.05 -3.92
N ILE A 534 15.85 12.25 -4.27
CA ILE A 534 14.83 12.69 -3.31
C ILE A 534 14.60 11.61 -2.24
N TYR A 535 14.51 10.33 -2.63
CA TYR A 535 14.38 9.23 -1.68
C TYR A 535 15.59 9.16 -0.74
N ALA A 536 16.82 9.23 -1.28
CA ALA A 536 18.04 9.23 -0.48
C ALA A 536 18.03 10.36 0.57
N VAL A 537 17.71 11.59 0.15
CA VAL A 537 17.60 12.71 1.08
C VAL A 537 16.49 12.48 2.09
N PHE A 538 15.29 12.07 1.68
CA PHE A 538 14.15 11.87 2.56
C PHE A 538 14.40 10.81 3.64
N TYR A 539 14.87 9.62 3.26
CA TYR A 539 15.07 8.53 4.21
C TYR A 539 16.20 8.85 5.20
N VAL A 540 17.33 9.38 4.72
CA VAL A 540 18.45 9.75 5.59
C VAL A 540 18.05 10.89 6.53
N THR A 541 17.49 11.98 5.99
CA THR A 541 17.13 13.15 6.83
C THR A 541 15.96 12.84 7.75
N GLY A 542 14.96 12.09 7.30
CA GLY A 542 13.81 11.67 8.11
C GLY A 542 14.23 10.79 9.28
N TYR A 543 15.11 9.82 9.03
CA TYR A 543 15.65 8.95 10.08
C TYR A 543 16.52 9.71 11.07
N LEU A 544 17.49 10.51 10.60
CA LEU A 544 18.34 11.32 11.49
C LEU A 544 17.51 12.31 12.31
N SER A 545 16.48 12.90 11.72
CA SER A 545 15.54 13.77 12.42
C SER A 545 14.77 13.04 13.51
N PHE A 546 14.36 11.78 13.26
CA PHE A 546 13.70 10.96 14.26
C PHE A 546 14.63 10.69 15.45
N ILE A 547 15.87 10.28 15.20
CA ILE A 547 16.87 10.02 16.26
C ILE A 547 17.15 11.29 17.07
N TYR A 548 17.35 12.43 16.39
CA TYR A 548 17.58 13.72 17.05
C TYR A 548 16.42 14.13 17.97
N GLU A 549 15.18 14.07 17.49
CA GLU A 549 14.00 14.43 18.27
C GLU A 549 13.71 13.42 19.39
N ALA A 550 14.05 12.13 19.21
CA ALA A 550 13.79 11.08 20.19
C ALA A 550 14.80 11.06 21.35
N PHE A 551 16.09 11.31 21.08
CA PHE A 551 17.16 11.09 22.06
C PHE A 551 17.99 12.32 22.44
N ILE A 552 18.11 13.33 21.58
CA ILE A 552 19.05 14.45 21.82
C ILE A 552 18.34 15.67 22.42
N LYS A 553 17.12 15.95 21.95
CA LYS A 553 16.37 17.16 22.35
C LYS A 553 15.55 16.99 23.63
N ARG A 554 15.37 15.75 24.09
CA ARG A 554 14.71 15.41 25.36
C ARG A 554 15.73 15.45 26.48
#